data_AF-A0A4R2JD45-F1
#
_entry.id   AF-A0A4R2JD45-F1
#
_cell.length_a   1.000
_cell.length_b   1.000
_cell.length_c   1.000
_cell.angle_alpha   90.00
_cell.angle_beta   90.00
_cell.angle_gamma   90.00
#
_symmetry.space_group_name_H-M   'P 1'
#
loop_
_entity.id
_entity.type
_entity.pdbx_description
1 polymer ?
#
loop_
_entity_poly.entity_id
_entity_poly.type
_entity_poly.pdbx_seq_one_letter_code
_entity_poly.pdbx_strand_id
1 'polypeptide(L)'
;MRSDTVIVTTLRGAWPCLPALLVASAALCAAATVPVFVVPGVNPIAVLLYAVLAAPFLPALIAVANAAAFDEVATIRSWARALRAHALFGMRHCLVAAGAGELFLAALEVWSRGRPMWMLPSLALTGAATVVTLSGLLAVLPLGVARPGLRGVRLWITALHLVARRPVRFVAVFSLVGLGLWAATSWSASVLLLLPAPVTLVMVAAVWTTKADLAHPQ
;
A
#
# COMPACT_ATOMS: atom_id res chain seq x y z
N MET A 1 -5.17 -9.32 -22.46
CA MET A 1 -5.51 -10.23 -21.32
C MET A 1 -6.81 -9.72 -20.75
N ARG A 2 -7.89 -10.53 -20.66
CA ARG A 2 -9.19 -10.07 -20.13
C ARG A 2 -9.08 -9.89 -18.61
N SER A 3 -9.79 -8.92 -18.02
CA SER A 3 -9.72 -8.66 -16.58
C SER A 3 -10.01 -9.90 -15.71
N ASP A 4 -10.92 -10.78 -16.13
CA ASP A 4 -11.23 -12.02 -15.41
C ASP A 4 -10.05 -12.99 -15.36
N THR A 5 -9.27 -13.05 -16.44
CA THR A 5 -8.08 -13.92 -16.50
C THR A 5 -7.01 -13.49 -15.51
N VAL A 6 -6.84 -12.18 -15.29
CA VAL A 6 -5.87 -11.65 -14.31
C VAL A 6 -6.25 -12.02 -12.88
N ILE A 7 -7.54 -11.99 -12.54
CA ILE A 7 -8.00 -12.34 -11.19
C ILE A 7 -7.79 -13.84 -10.95
N VAL A 8 -8.17 -14.69 -11.91
CA VAL A 8 -8.02 -16.14 -11.78
C VAL A 8 -6.56 -16.55 -11.70
N THR A 9 -5.68 -15.96 -12.52
CA THR A 9 -4.23 -16.26 -12.46
C THR A 9 -3.64 -15.81 -11.13
N THR A 10 -3.99 -14.62 -10.64
CA THR A 10 -3.49 -14.11 -9.35
C THR A 10 -3.92 -15.01 -8.19
N LEU A 11 -5.17 -15.49 -8.17
CA LEU A 11 -5.66 -16.39 -7.13
C LEU A 11 -5.03 -17.79 -7.19
N ARG A 12 -4.85 -18.33 -8.40
CA ARG A 12 -4.19 -19.63 -8.58
C ARG A 12 -2.69 -19.56 -8.24
N GLY A 13 -2.00 -18.52 -8.68
CA GLY A 13 -0.59 -18.28 -8.39
C GLY A 13 -0.31 -17.90 -6.94
N ALA A 14 -1.32 -17.42 -6.20
CA ALA A 14 -1.18 -17.10 -4.78
C ALA A 14 -0.97 -18.36 -3.90
N TRP A 15 -1.60 -19.49 -4.26
CA TRP A 15 -1.49 -20.75 -3.51
C TRP A 15 -0.05 -21.25 -3.31
N PRO A 16 0.78 -21.40 -4.36
CA PRO A 16 2.18 -21.81 -4.18
C PRO A 16 3.02 -20.74 -3.47
N CYS A 17 2.59 -19.47 -3.49
CA CYS A 17 3.29 -18.35 -2.86
C CYS A 17 2.89 -18.11 -1.39
N LEU A 18 1.89 -18.85 -0.85
CA LEU A 18 1.40 -18.71 0.53
C LEU A 18 2.49 -18.66 1.60
N PRO A 19 3.51 -19.55 1.63
CA PRO A 19 4.53 -19.50 2.68
C PRO A 19 5.34 -18.19 2.62
N ALA A 20 5.67 -17.70 1.42
CA ALA A 20 6.37 -16.44 1.26
C ALA A 20 5.49 -15.24 1.67
N LEU A 21 4.20 -15.27 1.33
CA LEU A 21 3.22 -14.24 1.70
C LEU A 21 3.00 -14.18 3.22
N LEU A 22 2.92 -15.32 3.90
CA LEU A 22 2.76 -15.38 5.36
C LEU A 22 3.99 -14.84 6.08
N VAL A 23 5.20 -15.26 5.67
CA VAL A 23 6.45 -14.75 6.25
C VAL A 23 6.59 -13.24 6.03
N ALA A 24 6.27 -12.76 4.82
CA ALA A 24 6.32 -11.34 4.50
C ALA A 24 5.29 -10.53 5.30
N SER A 25 4.09 -11.07 5.51
CA SER A 25 3.03 -10.42 6.30
C SER A 25 3.41 -10.38 7.78
N ALA A 26 3.92 -11.48 8.33
CA ALA A 26 4.43 -11.52 9.71
C ALA A 26 5.57 -10.53 9.94
N ALA A 27 6.52 -10.43 8.99
CA ALA A 27 7.61 -9.47 9.06
C ALA A 27 7.11 -8.01 8.99
N LEU A 28 6.16 -7.71 8.11
CA LEU A 28 5.54 -6.38 8.02
C LEU A 28 4.81 -6.02 9.31
N CYS A 29 4.03 -6.96 9.87
CA CYS A 29 3.33 -6.74 11.13
C CYS A 29 4.30 -6.55 12.30
N ALA A 30 5.37 -7.35 12.38
CA ALA A 30 6.41 -7.19 13.39
C ALA A 30 7.13 -5.83 13.27
N ALA A 31 7.35 -5.34 12.05
CA ALA A 31 7.89 -3.99 11.86
C ALA A 31 6.88 -2.89 12.25
N ALA A 32 5.59 -3.13 11.99
CA ALA A 32 4.50 -2.22 12.31
C ALA A 32 4.14 -2.16 13.81
N THR A 33 4.48 -3.18 14.61
CA THR A 33 4.27 -3.12 16.07
C THR A 33 5.28 -2.21 16.78
N VAL A 34 6.50 -2.07 16.24
CA VAL A 34 7.55 -1.24 16.86
C VAL A 34 7.10 0.22 17.08
N PRO A 35 6.52 0.93 16.09
CA PRO A 35 6.00 2.28 16.30
C PRO A 35 4.96 2.40 17.43
N VAL A 36 4.10 1.39 17.60
CA VAL A 36 3.05 1.38 18.64
C VAL A 36 3.66 1.43 20.04
N PHE A 37 4.77 0.71 20.25
CA PHE A 37 5.45 0.68 21.54
C PHE A 37 6.32 1.91 21.80
N VAL A 38 6.93 2.49 20.76
CA VAL A 38 7.85 3.63 20.91
C VAL A 38 7.10 4.95 21.06
N VAL A 39 6.04 5.18 20.27
CA VAL A 39 5.24 6.41 20.29
C VAL A 39 3.76 6.01 20.30
N PRO A 40 3.17 5.72 21.46
CA PRO A 40 1.76 5.37 21.54
C PRO A 40 0.89 6.56 21.15
N GLY A 41 -0.13 6.30 20.32
CA GLY A 41 -1.10 7.30 19.87
C GLY A 41 -0.96 7.69 18.39
N VAL A 42 -1.89 8.54 17.94
CA VAL A 42 -1.92 9.06 16.56
C VAL A 42 -1.12 10.35 16.52
N ASN A 43 0.20 10.21 16.36
CA ASN A 43 1.13 11.34 16.35
C ASN A 43 1.85 11.46 14.99
N PRO A 44 2.27 12.66 14.57
CA PRO A 44 3.04 12.88 13.34
C PRO A 44 4.30 11.98 13.26
N ILE A 45 5.01 11.86 14.39
CA ILE A 45 6.21 11.03 14.51
C ILE A 45 5.90 9.54 14.30
N ALA A 46 4.75 9.06 14.79
CA ALA A 46 4.36 7.67 14.61
C ALA A 46 4.18 7.36 13.12
N VAL A 47 3.55 8.26 12.35
CA VAL A 47 3.35 8.09 10.90
C VAL A 47 4.68 7.96 10.15
N LEU A 48 5.66 8.81 10.48
CA LEU A 48 7.00 8.72 9.91
C LEU A 48 7.70 7.41 10.28
N LEU A 49 7.59 6.99 11.55
CA LEU A 49 8.21 5.76 12.03
C LEU A 49 7.59 4.52 11.37
N TYR A 50 6.26 4.49 11.21
CA TYR A 50 5.56 3.48 10.41
C TYR A 50 6.08 3.48 8.97
N ALA A 51 6.21 4.64 8.35
CA ALA A 51 6.70 4.74 6.98
C ALA A 51 8.14 4.23 6.86
N VAL A 52 9.04 4.53 7.80
CA VAL A 52 10.43 4.07 7.72
C VAL A 52 10.53 2.56 7.98
N LEU A 53 9.80 2.04 8.97
CA LEU A 53 9.92 0.64 9.39
C LEU A 53 9.13 -0.33 8.52
N ALA A 54 7.91 0.03 8.11
CA ALA A 54 7.04 -0.85 7.33
C ALA A 54 7.30 -0.75 5.82
N ALA A 55 7.75 0.42 5.32
CA ALA A 55 7.95 0.61 3.88
C ALA A 55 8.93 -0.33 3.19
N PRO A 56 10.05 -0.80 3.77
CA PRO A 56 10.92 -1.73 3.05
C PRO A 56 10.24 -3.08 2.78
N PHE A 57 9.34 -3.50 3.66
CA PHE A 57 8.64 -4.79 3.56
C PHE A 57 7.51 -4.76 2.52
N LEU A 58 6.89 -3.61 2.29
CA LEU A 58 5.78 -3.46 1.34
C LEU A 58 6.17 -3.82 -0.11
N PRO A 59 7.21 -3.25 -0.74
CA PRO A 59 7.65 -3.64 -2.08
C PRO A 59 8.04 -5.10 -2.19
N ALA A 60 8.62 -5.69 -1.13
CA ALA A 60 9.00 -7.09 -1.12
C ALA A 60 7.77 -8.00 -1.15
N LEU A 61 6.74 -7.67 -0.36
CA LEU A 61 5.45 -8.37 -0.38
C LEU A 61 4.75 -8.21 -1.74
N ILE A 62 4.82 -7.02 -2.33
CA ILE A 62 4.27 -6.72 -3.65
C ILE A 62 5.01 -7.46 -4.76
N ALA A 63 6.32 -7.66 -4.64
CA ALA A 63 7.09 -8.48 -5.59
C ALA A 63 6.59 -9.93 -5.59
N VAL A 64 6.29 -10.49 -4.42
CA VAL A 64 5.69 -11.83 -4.28
C VAL A 64 4.28 -11.86 -4.90
N ALA A 65 3.46 -10.84 -4.64
CA ALA A 65 2.12 -10.74 -5.24
C ALA A 65 2.16 -10.55 -6.77
N ASN A 66 3.12 -9.79 -7.30
CA ASN A 66 3.35 -9.66 -8.74
C ASN A 66 3.79 -11.00 -9.35
N ALA A 67 4.70 -11.75 -8.70
CA ALA A 67 5.09 -13.08 -9.15
C ALA A 67 3.87 -14.01 -9.25
N ALA A 68 2.98 -13.99 -8.24
CA ALA A 68 1.71 -14.73 -8.29
C ALA A 68 0.79 -14.29 -9.45
N ALA A 69 0.73 -13.00 -9.78
CA ALA A 69 -0.06 -12.50 -10.91
C ALA A 69 0.49 -12.95 -12.28
N PHE A 70 1.79 -13.22 -12.37
CA PHE A 70 2.49 -13.67 -13.57
C PHE A 70 2.79 -15.19 -13.58
N ASP A 71 2.19 -15.96 -12.67
CA ASP A 71 2.36 -17.42 -12.54
C ASP A 71 3.82 -17.86 -12.24
N GLU A 72 4.59 -16.99 -11.60
CA GLU A 72 5.95 -17.28 -11.13
C GLU A 72 5.94 -17.75 -9.66
N VAL A 73 6.72 -18.80 -9.35
CA VAL A 73 6.82 -19.32 -7.98
C VAL A 73 7.73 -18.44 -7.13
N ALA A 74 7.15 -17.75 -6.15
CA ALA A 74 7.91 -16.97 -5.17
C ALA A 74 8.32 -17.81 -3.95
N THR A 75 9.59 -17.70 -3.56
CA THR A 75 10.17 -18.36 -2.39
C THR A 75 10.55 -17.34 -1.31
N ILE A 76 10.80 -17.78 -0.09
CA ILE A 76 11.31 -16.91 0.99
C ILE A 76 12.63 -16.25 0.57
N ARG A 77 13.46 -16.95 -0.21
CA ARG A 77 14.71 -16.41 -0.76
C ARG A 77 14.48 -15.35 -1.84
N SER A 78 13.44 -15.45 -2.66
CA SER A 78 13.09 -14.37 -3.61
C SER A 78 12.53 -13.16 -2.88
N TRP A 79 11.73 -13.36 -1.82
CA TRP A 79 11.28 -12.28 -0.95
C TRP A 79 12.43 -11.52 -0.29
N ALA A 80 13.39 -12.23 0.32
CA ALA A 80 14.55 -11.59 0.96
C ALA A 80 15.42 -10.81 -0.04
N ARG A 81 15.55 -11.30 -1.28
CA ARG A 81 16.23 -10.58 -2.37
C ARG A 81 15.44 -9.33 -2.78
N ALA A 82 14.12 -9.44 -2.93
CA ALA A 82 13.26 -8.31 -3.27
C ALA A 82 13.28 -7.23 -2.19
N LEU A 83 13.31 -7.62 -0.91
CA LEU A 83 13.47 -6.70 0.23
C LEU A 83 14.74 -5.86 0.09
N ARG A 84 15.89 -6.50 -0.15
CA ARG A 84 17.16 -5.76 -0.33
C ARG A 84 17.14 -4.87 -1.57
N ALA A 85 16.58 -5.35 -2.68
CA ALA A 85 16.54 -4.63 -3.94
C ALA A 85 15.60 -3.41 -3.91
N HIS A 86 14.49 -3.50 -3.19
CA HIS A 86 13.42 -2.49 -3.23
C HIS A 86 13.20 -1.74 -1.90
N ALA A 87 13.98 -2.02 -0.85
CA ALA A 87 13.84 -1.34 0.44
C ALA A 87 13.87 0.20 0.30
N LEU A 88 14.91 0.74 -0.36
CA LEU A 88 15.06 2.18 -0.54
C LEU A 88 13.95 2.77 -1.43
N PHE A 89 13.50 2.01 -2.42
CA PHE A 89 12.39 2.40 -3.28
C PHE A 89 11.09 2.53 -2.46
N GLY A 90 10.76 1.51 -1.66
CA GLY A 90 9.61 1.53 -0.77
C GLY A 90 9.65 2.71 0.19
N MET A 91 10.76 2.86 0.92
CA MET A 91 10.94 3.98 1.87
C MET A 91 10.71 5.33 1.20
N ARG A 92 11.34 5.59 0.06
CA ARG A 92 11.19 6.86 -0.67
C ARG A 92 9.74 7.18 -1.02
N HIS A 93 8.98 6.21 -1.51
CA HIS A 93 7.60 6.43 -1.94
C HIS A 93 6.61 6.46 -0.78
N CYS A 94 6.81 5.63 0.25
CA CYS A 94 6.01 5.67 1.47
C CYS A 94 6.23 6.97 2.23
N LEU A 95 7.45 7.52 2.25
CA LEU A 95 7.74 8.82 2.88
C LEU A 95 6.96 9.98 2.24
N VAL A 96 6.68 9.93 0.93
CA VAL A 96 5.85 10.95 0.27
C VAL A 96 4.43 10.95 0.83
N ALA A 97 3.81 9.77 0.98
CA ALA A 97 2.48 9.65 1.57
C ALA A 97 2.49 9.96 3.07
N ALA A 98 3.55 9.54 3.77
CA ALA A 98 3.74 9.81 5.19
C ALA A 98 3.88 11.30 5.48
N GLY A 99 4.67 12.04 4.69
CA GLY A 99 4.82 13.49 4.83
C GLY A 99 3.53 14.24 4.59
N ALA A 100 2.71 13.81 3.60
CA ALA A 100 1.38 14.38 3.42
C ALA A 100 0.48 14.13 4.65
N GLY A 101 0.48 12.90 5.17
CA GLY A 101 -0.27 12.53 6.37
C GLY A 101 0.21 13.25 7.63
N GLU A 102 1.52 13.45 7.78
CA GLU A 102 2.14 14.20 8.86
C GLU A 102 1.67 15.65 8.87
N LEU A 103 1.72 16.32 7.71
CA LEU A 103 1.21 17.69 7.56
C LEU A 103 -0.28 17.79 7.86
N PHE A 104 -1.07 16.79 7.48
CA PHE A 104 -2.48 16.73 7.81
C PHE A 104 -2.72 16.58 9.32
N LEU A 105 -1.99 15.68 9.99
CA LEU A 105 -2.10 15.50 11.45
C LEU A 105 -1.66 16.76 12.20
N ALA A 106 -0.59 17.42 11.76
CA ALA A 106 -0.15 18.69 12.34
C ALA A 106 -1.19 19.79 12.16
N ALA A 107 -1.77 19.92 10.95
CA ALA A 107 -2.86 20.86 10.69
C ALA A 107 -4.10 20.56 11.55
N LEU A 108 -4.44 19.27 11.72
CA LEU A 108 -5.55 18.83 12.54
C LEU A 108 -5.32 19.12 14.03
N GLU A 109 -4.09 18.95 14.52
CA GLU A 109 -3.73 19.25 15.90
C GLU A 109 -3.83 20.75 16.19
N VAL A 110 -3.32 21.60 15.31
CA VAL A 110 -3.44 23.06 15.49
C VAL A 110 -4.91 23.49 15.39
N TRP A 111 -5.68 22.89 14.48
CA TRP A 111 -7.11 23.16 14.37
C TRP A 111 -7.90 22.70 15.61
N SER A 112 -7.57 21.56 16.20
CA SER A 112 -8.33 21.01 17.35
C SER A 112 -8.22 21.87 18.61
N ARG A 113 -7.12 22.62 18.78
CA ARG A 113 -6.88 23.48 19.96
C ARG A 113 -7.76 24.73 20.03
N GLY A 114 -8.17 25.28 18.89
CA GLY A 114 -8.93 26.54 18.85
C GLY A 114 -10.03 26.64 17.79
N ARG A 115 -10.17 25.60 16.96
CA ARG A 115 -11.09 25.49 15.81
C ARG A 115 -11.14 26.75 14.92
N PRO A 116 -10.00 27.37 14.57
CA PRO A 116 -10.00 28.55 13.71
C PRO A 116 -10.54 28.21 12.31
N MET A 117 -11.54 28.96 11.85
CA MET A 117 -12.13 28.76 10.51
C MET A 117 -11.12 29.01 9.37
N TRP A 118 -10.15 29.90 9.57
CA TRP A 118 -9.11 30.20 8.57
C TRP A 118 -8.15 29.03 8.30
N MET A 119 -8.11 28.00 9.16
CA MET A 119 -7.31 26.79 8.93
C MET A 119 -8.00 25.74 8.07
N LEU A 120 -9.31 25.86 7.81
CA LEU A 120 -10.06 24.88 7.02
C LEU A 120 -9.48 24.64 5.62
N PRO A 121 -9.02 25.66 4.86
CA PRO A 121 -8.38 25.43 3.56
C PRO A 121 -7.09 24.60 3.67
N SER A 122 -6.25 24.88 4.67
CA SER A 122 -5.01 24.12 4.91
C SER A 122 -5.29 22.68 5.31
N LEU A 123 -6.30 22.46 6.16
CA LEU A 123 -6.77 21.12 6.54
C LEU A 123 -7.30 20.35 5.33
N ALA A 124 -8.13 20.99 4.51
CA ALA A 124 -8.69 20.39 3.30
C ALA A 124 -7.59 20.05 2.27
N LEU A 125 -6.62 20.94 2.07
CA LEU A 125 -5.52 20.73 1.13
C LEU A 125 -4.59 19.59 1.57
N THR A 126 -4.18 19.57 2.83
CA THR A 126 -3.33 18.50 3.38
C THR A 126 -4.06 17.17 3.44
N GLY A 127 -5.35 17.16 3.78
CA GLY A 127 -6.20 15.98 3.73
C GLY A 127 -6.35 15.42 2.31
N ALA A 128 -6.65 16.29 1.33
CA ALA A 128 -6.72 15.90 -0.07
C ALA A 128 -5.38 15.36 -0.59
N ALA A 129 -4.27 16.02 -0.27
CA ALA A 129 -2.93 15.55 -0.63
C ALA A 129 -2.63 14.16 -0.02
N THR A 130 -3.08 13.91 1.21
CA THR A 130 -2.94 12.60 1.89
C THR A 130 -3.73 11.53 1.16
N VAL A 131 -5.00 11.78 0.83
CA VAL A 131 -5.85 10.83 0.09
C VAL A 131 -5.26 10.54 -1.30
N VAL A 132 -4.80 11.57 -2.01
CA VAL A 132 -4.22 11.43 -3.35
C VAL A 132 -2.91 10.64 -3.30
N THR A 133 -2.02 10.95 -2.36
CA THR A 133 -0.72 10.26 -2.23
C THR A 133 -0.88 8.82 -1.75
N LEU A 134 -1.77 8.55 -0.79
CA LEU A 134 -2.10 7.18 -0.37
C LEU A 134 -2.71 6.37 -1.51
N SER A 135 -3.68 6.94 -2.23
CA SER A 135 -4.30 6.25 -3.37
C SER A 135 -3.30 6.00 -4.49
N GLY A 136 -2.46 6.99 -4.79
CA GLY A 136 -1.36 6.86 -5.75
C GLY A 136 -0.35 5.79 -5.32
N LEU A 137 -0.03 5.69 -4.03
CA LEU A 137 0.91 4.71 -3.48
C LEU A 137 0.47 3.26 -3.78
N LEU A 138 -0.84 3.01 -3.73
CA LEU A 138 -1.42 1.70 -4.08
C LEU A 138 -1.09 1.26 -5.52
N ALA A 139 -0.89 2.20 -6.43
CA ALA A 139 -0.50 1.92 -7.82
C ALA A 139 1.01 2.09 -8.06
N VAL A 140 1.67 3.04 -7.40
CA VAL A 140 3.12 3.32 -7.53
C VAL A 140 3.95 2.12 -7.16
N LEU A 141 3.66 1.47 -6.03
CA LEU A 141 4.47 0.36 -5.54
C LEU A 141 4.43 -0.87 -6.50
N PRO A 142 3.25 -1.42 -6.88
CA PRO A 142 3.21 -2.55 -7.82
C PRO A 142 3.77 -2.22 -9.20
N LEU A 143 3.52 -1.00 -9.72
CA LEU A 143 4.09 -0.58 -11.00
C LEU A 143 5.60 -0.42 -10.93
N GLY A 144 6.14 0.21 -9.89
CA GLY A 144 7.57 0.46 -9.76
C GLY A 144 8.37 -0.82 -9.50
N VAL A 145 7.80 -1.78 -8.78
CA VAL A 145 8.38 -3.13 -8.60
C VAL A 145 8.39 -3.90 -9.92
N ALA A 146 7.28 -3.90 -10.67
CA ALA A 146 7.19 -4.66 -11.92
C ALA A 146 7.87 -3.98 -13.13
N ARG A 147 8.02 -2.66 -13.12
CA ARG A 147 8.56 -1.87 -14.24
C ARG A 147 9.64 -0.89 -13.75
N PRO A 148 10.88 -1.35 -13.51
CA PRO A 148 11.96 -0.51 -12.97
C PRO A 148 12.37 0.68 -13.87
N GLY A 149 11.94 0.69 -15.14
CA GLY A 149 12.12 1.81 -16.07
C GLY A 149 11.20 3.02 -15.84
N LEU A 150 10.09 2.85 -15.10
CA LEU A 150 9.22 3.96 -14.69
C LEU A 150 9.69 4.48 -13.33
N ARG A 151 10.24 5.69 -13.28
CA ARG A 151 10.82 6.26 -12.04
C ARG A 151 10.32 7.68 -11.77
N GLY A 152 10.43 8.08 -10.51
CA GLY A 152 10.21 9.46 -10.05
C GLY A 152 8.81 9.97 -10.39
N VAL A 153 8.75 11.17 -10.94
CA VAL A 153 7.49 11.87 -11.26
C VAL A 153 6.66 11.13 -12.30
N ARG A 154 7.28 10.53 -13.32
CA ARG A 154 6.55 9.78 -14.36
C ARG A 154 5.82 8.57 -13.78
N LEU A 155 6.39 7.91 -12.77
CA LEU A 155 5.74 6.80 -12.08
C LEU A 155 4.49 7.28 -11.32
N TRP A 156 4.61 8.38 -10.57
CA TRP A 156 3.48 8.98 -9.84
C TRP A 156 2.37 9.44 -10.77
N ILE A 157 2.68 10.15 -11.86
CA ILE A 157 1.67 10.58 -12.85
C ILE A 157 0.95 9.37 -13.43
N THR A 158 1.69 8.32 -13.82
CA THR A 158 1.10 7.10 -14.38
C THR A 158 0.21 6.39 -13.37
N ALA A 159 0.67 6.26 -12.12
CA ALA A 159 -0.07 5.65 -11.04
C ALA A 159 -1.37 6.41 -10.72
N LEU A 160 -1.28 7.74 -10.60
CA LEU A 160 -2.45 8.58 -10.37
C LEU A 160 -3.41 8.55 -11.55
N HIS A 161 -2.90 8.48 -12.79
CA HIS A 161 -3.74 8.30 -13.97
C HIS A 161 -4.54 6.99 -13.91
N LEU A 162 -3.90 5.87 -13.51
CA LEU A 162 -4.59 4.59 -13.35
C LEU A 162 -5.69 4.66 -12.27
N VAL A 163 -5.36 5.26 -11.12
CA VAL A 163 -6.32 5.45 -10.02
C VAL A 163 -7.49 6.32 -10.46
N ALA A 164 -7.23 7.44 -11.13
CA ALA A 164 -8.25 8.36 -11.60
C ALA A 164 -9.18 7.73 -12.65
N ARG A 165 -8.68 6.82 -13.49
CA ARG A 165 -9.49 6.14 -14.51
C ARG A 165 -10.43 5.08 -13.93
N ARG A 166 -10.05 4.40 -12.84
CA ARG A 166 -10.85 3.32 -12.21
C ARG A 166 -10.78 3.38 -10.68
N PRO A 167 -11.30 4.44 -10.04
CA PRO A 167 -11.14 4.66 -8.59
C PRO A 167 -11.79 3.54 -7.76
N VAL A 168 -12.91 2.99 -8.22
CA VAL A 168 -13.67 1.94 -7.54
C VAL A 168 -12.81 0.72 -7.16
N ARG A 169 -11.84 0.35 -8.00
CA ARG A 169 -10.96 -0.81 -7.73
C ARG A 169 -9.99 -0.55 -6.58
N PHE A 170 -9.54 0.68 -6.44
CA PHE A 170 -8.63 1.08 -5.36
C PHE A 170 -9.40 1.30 -4.05
N VAL A 171 -10.67 1.71 -4.12
CA VAL A 171 -11.57 1.76 -2.95
C VAL A 171 -11.70 0.38 -2.30
N ALA A 172 -11.75 -0.70 -3.09
CA ALA A 172 -11.79 -2.06 -2.55
C ALA A 172 -10.60 -2.38 -1.62
N VAL A 173 -9.41 -1.85 -1.93
CA VAL A 173 -8.22 -2.01 -1.07
C VAL A 173 -8.43 -1.31 0.28
N PHE A 174 -8.93 -0.07 0.26
CA PHE A 174 -9.25 0.67 1.48
C PHE A 174 -10.36 0.00 2.30
N SER A 175 -11.41 -0.49 1.65
CA SER A 175 -12.47 -1.26 2.31
C SER A 175 -11.93 -2.52 2.97
N LEU A 176 -11.02 -3.24 2.32
CA LEU A 176 -10.44 -4.47 2.87
C LEU A 176 -9.50 -4.18 4.05
N VAL A 177 -8.72 -3.10 4.00
CA VAL A 177 -7.92 -2.62 5.14
C VAL A 177 -8.83 -2.24 6.30
N GLY A 178 -9.90 -1.48 6.05
CA GLY A 178 -10.86 -1.05 7.07
C GLY A 178 -11.58 -2.23 7.73
N LEU A 179 -12.11 -3.17 6.92
CA LEU A 179 -12.75 -4.39 7.41
C LEU A 179 -11.77 -5.29 8.18
N GLY A 180 -10.53 -5.39 7.69
CA GLY A 180 -9.48 -6.15 8.37
C GLY A 180 -9.10 -5.56 9.72
N LEU A 181 -8.96 -4.24 9.79
CA LEU A 181 -8.69 -3.53 11.04
C LEU A 181 -9.86 -3.67 12.01
N TRP A 182 -11.10 -3.51 11.54
CA TRP A 182 -12.30 -3.73 12.33
C TRP A 182 -12.35 -5.16 12.89
N ALA A 183 -12.18 -6.17 12.03
CA ALA A 183 -12.16 -7.58 12.43
C ALA A 183 -11.03 -7.88 13.45
N ALA A 184 -9.86 -7.27 13.27
CA ALA A 184 -8.75 -7.38 14.21
C ALA A 184 -9.08 -6.80 15.59
N THR A 185 -9.76 -5.64 15.63
CA THR A 185 -10.17 -5.02 16.89
C THR A 185 -11.35 -5.73 17.55
N SER A 186 -12.22 -6.39 16.79
CA SER A 186 -13.42 -7.04 17.32
C SER A 186 -13.19 -8.50 17.72
N TRP A 187 -12.37 -9.26 16.99
CA TRP A 187 -12.26 -10.72 17.17
C TRP A 187 -10.90 -11.15 17.72
N SER A 188 -9.81 -10.90 16.98
CA SER A 188 -8.48 -11.37 17.37
C SER A 188 -7.36 -10.61 16.64
N ALA A 189 -6.30 -10.29 17.38
CA ALA A 189 -5.07 -9.70 16.83
C ALA A 189 -4.41 -10.60 15.76
N SER A 190 -4.63 -11.92 15.80
CA SER A 190 -4.09 -12.86 14.80
C SER A 190 -4.58 -12.56 13.37
N VAL A 191 -5.74 -11.91 13.23
CA VAL A 191 -6.27 -11.48 11.92
C VAL A 191 -5.36 -10.43 11.27
N LEU A 192 -4.65 -9.62 12.05
CA LEU A 192 -3.71 -8.62 11.51
C LEU A 192 -2.56 -9.26 10.76
N LEU A 193 -2.10 -10.45 11.18
CA LEU A 193 -1.01 -11.16 10.51
C LEU A 193 -1.41 -11.65 9.12
N LEU A 194 -2.70 -11.92 8.92
CA LEU A 194 -3.25 -12.39 7.66
C LEU A 194 -3.65 -11.26 6.73
N LEU A 195 -3.77 -10.02 7.21
CA LEU A 195 -4.29 -8.90 6.44
C LEU A 195 -3.35 -8.36 5.32
N PRO A 196 -2.02 -8.27 5.49
CA PRO A 196 -1.16 -7.68 4.47
C PRO A 196 -1.14 -8.43 3.14
N ALA A 197 -1.11 -9.76 3.17
CA ALA A 197 -1.12 -10.59 1.97
C ALA A 197 -2.36 -10.39 1.06
N PRO A 198 -3.61 -10.51 1.53
CA PRO A 198 -4.80 -10.28 0.71
C PRO A 198 -4.90 -8.82 0.25
N VAL A 199 -4.55 -7.85 1.10
CA VAL A 199 -4.50 -6.42 0.70
C VAL A 199 -3.56 -6.23 -0.49
N THR A 200 -2.36 -6.81 -0.44
CA THR A 200 -1.38 -6.66 -1.52
C THR A 200 -1.78 -7.42 -2.79
N LEU A 201 -2.39 -8.60 -2.68
CA LEU A 201 -2.95 -9.31 -3.84
C LEU A 201 -4.06 -8.51 -4.53
N VAL A 202 -4.99 -7.94 -3.77
CA VAL A 202 -6.08 -7.10 -4.29
C VAL A 202 -5.54 -5.83 -4.94
N MET A 203 -4.54 -5.20 -4.31
CA MET A 203 -3.86 -4.03 -4.85
C MET A 203 -3.15 -4.33 -6.19
N VAL A 204 -2.42 -5.44 -6.27
CA VAL A 204 -1.77 -5.90 -7.51
C VAL A 204 -2.82 -6.22 -8.58
N ALA A 205 -3.87 -6.95 -8.24
CA ALA A 205 -4.98 -7.25 -9.15
C ALA A 205 -5.67 -5.97 -9.66
N ALA A 206 -5.92 -4.99 -8.80
CA ALA A 206 -6.52 -3.71 -9.17
C ALA A 206 -5.69 -2.97 -10.22
N VAL A 207 -4.36 -2.98 -10.11
CA VAL A 207 -3.47 -2.35 -11.09
C VAL A 207 -3.47 -3.08 -12.43
N TRP A 208 -3.29 -4.41 -12.41
CA TRP A 208 -3.17 -5.19 -13.66
C TRP A 208 -4.50 -5.30 -14.40
N THR A 209 -5.63 -5.42 -13.71
CA THR A 209 -6.97 -5.36 -14.32
C THR A 209 -7.25 -3.98 -14.93
N THR A 210 -6.88 -2.90 -14.24
CA THR A 210 -7.05 -1.53 -14.77
C THR A 210 -6.21 -1.30 -16.01
N LYS A 211 -4.97 -1.78 -15.99
CA LYS A 211 -4.09 -1.71 -17.16
C LYS A 211 -4.61 -2.56 -18.33
N ALA A 212 -5.12 -3.75 -18.05
CA ALA A 212 -5.68 -4.65 -19.06
C ALA A 212 -6.88 -4.02 -19.77
N ASP A 213 -7.79 -3.39 -19.03
CA ASP A 213 -8.96 -2.73 -19.60
C ASP A 213 -8.61 -1.48 -20.40
N LEU A 214 -7.61 -0.70 -19.96
CA LEU A 214 -7.19 0.50 -20.71
C LEU A 214 -6.49 0.16 -22.04
N ALA A 215 -5.91 -1.04 -22.16
CA ALA A 215 -5.33 -1.52 -23.41
C ALA A 215 -6.38 -2.02 -24.42
N HIS A 216 -7.58 -2.36 -23.94
CA HIS A 216 -8.71 -2.83 -24.75
C HIS A 216 -9.98 -2.08 -24.32
N PRO A 217 -10.12 -0.78 -24.69
CA PRO A 217 -11.37 -0.06 -24.44
C PRO A 217 -12.48 -0.79 -25.19
N GLN A 218 -13.47 -1.28 -24.44
CA GLN A 218 -14.72 -1.82 -25.00
C GLN A 218 -15.50 -0.73 -25.72
#